data_AF-A0A8J3BQ13-F1
#
_entry.id   AF-A0A8J3BQ13-F1
#
_cell.length_a   1.000
_cell.length_b   1.000
_cell.length_c   1.000
_cell.angle_alpha   90.00
_cell.angle_beta   90.00
_cell.angle_gamma   90.00
#
_symmetry.space_group_name_H-M   'P 1'
#
loop_
_entity.id
_entity.type
_entity.pdbx_description
1 polymer ?
#
loop_
_entity_poly.entity_id
_entity_poly.type
_entity_poly.pdbx_seq_one_letter_code
_entity_poly.pdbx_strand_id
1 'polypeptide(L)'
;MLAVSLTLARALGMTASPRKQIQAATQAALWALSNGRCYFPLCDNPLVMQVRKGVFRKNAQIAHIHGVAPGAPRYQPLPQAERDGFTNLLLLCYPHHGEIDDPKTGERLYPAELLRSWKDKREGDNGAALAALGPVNEKVLNDLLVAAFTPPPSAYSGSPTSSPRPVA
;
A
#
# COMPACT_ATOMS: atom_id res chain seq x y z
N MET A 1 -54.32 -3.64 -22.10
CA MET A 1 -54.41 -3.59 -20.62
C MET A 1 -53.50 -4.69 -20.11
N LEU A 2 -52.28 -4.48 -19.65
CA LEU A 2 -51.78 -3.55 -18.65
C LEU A 2 -50.39 -3.05 -19.09
N ALA A 3 -50.17 -1.74 -19.01
CA ALA A 3 -48.86 -1.09 -19.06
C ALA A 3 -48.41 -0.76 -17.62
N VAL A 4 -47.15 -0.31 -17.47
CA VAL A 4 -46.58 0.41 -16.29
C VAL A 4 -46.06 -0.56 -15.20
N SER A 5 -44.78 -0.70 -14.86
CA SER A 5 -43.66 0.25 -14.72
C SER A 5 -42.30 -0.43 -14.84
N LEU A 6 -41.55 -0.17 -15.91
CA LEU A 6 -40.10 -0.41 -15.96
C LEU A 6 -39.38 0.89 -16.34
N THR A 7 -39.76 2.00 -15.70
CA THR A 7 -39.28 3.34 -16.05
C THR A 7 -39.14 4.22 -14.82
N LEU A 8 -38.25 3.85 -13.89
CA LEU A 8 -37.77 4.81 -12.87
C LEU A 8 -36.40 4.48 -12.26
N ALA A 9 -35.46 3.94 -13.05
CA ALA A 9 -34.05 3.83 -12.62
C ALA A 9 -33.10 4.45 -13.67
N ARG A 10 -33.61 5.38 -14.47
CA ARG A 10 -32.87 6.09 -15.51
C ARG A 10 -32.92 7.61 -15.34
N ALA A 11 -33.08 8.06 -14.10
CA ALA A 11 -32.93 9.44 -13.66
C ALA A 11 -31.98 9.42 -12.45
N LEU A 12 -30.97 10.30 -12.46
CA LEU A 12 -29.72 10.28 -11.67
C LEU A 12 -28.63 9.41 -12.30
N GLY A 13 -28.04 9.93 -13.38
CA GLY A 13 -26.76 9.46 -13.92
C GLY A 13 -25.61 9.70 -12.94
N MET A 14 -25.58 8.93 -11.84
CA MET A 14 -24.40 8.76 -11.00
C MET A 14 -23.70 7.49 -11.47
N THR A 15 -23.01 7.57 -12.61
CA THR A 15 -21.98 6.59 -12.93
C THR A 15 -20.90 6.77 -11.86
N ALA A 16 -20.84 5.85 -10.89
CA ALA A 16 -19.72 5.80 -9.96
C ALA A 16 -18.45 5.77 -10.81
N SER A 17 -17.65 6.85 -10.75
CA SER A 17 -16.39 6.90 -11.47
C SER A 17 -15.58 5.67 -11.08
N PRO A 18 -14.96 4.95 -12.04
CA PRO A 18 -14.10 3.82 -11.71
C PRO A 18 -13.11 4.31 -10.66
N ARG A 19 -13.13 3.69 -9.47
CA ARG A 19 -12.17 4.05 -8.42
C ARG A 19 -10.78 3.89 -9.03
N LYS A 20 -10.06 5.01 -9.16
CA LYS A 20 -8.71 4.99 -9.70
C LYS A 20 -7.90 4.06 -8.80
N GLN A 21 -7.30 3.04 -9.40
CA GLN A 21 -6.54 2.05 -8.65
C GLN A 21 -5.29 2.73 -8.07
N ILE A 22 -4.98 2.47 -6.79
CA ILE A 22 -3.73 2.91 -6.17
C ILE A 22 -2.56 2.51 -7.08
N GLN A 23 -1.64 3.44 -7.36
CA GLN A 23 -0.54 3.19 -8.28
C GLN A 23 0.28 1.97 -7.87
N ALA A 24 0.73 1.16 -8.83
CA ALA A 24 1.46 -0.07 -8.55
C ALA A 24 2.75 0.17 -7.74
N ALA A 25 3.46 1.28 -8.00
CA ALA A 25 4.63 1.69 -7.23
C ALA A 25 4.28 1.98 -5.76
N THR A 26 3.19 2.71 -5.50
CA THR A 26 2.69 2.97 -4.14
C THR A 26 2.32 1.67 -3.42
N GLN A 27 1.66 0.73 -4.11
CA GLN A 27 1.37 -0.59 -3.54
C GLN A 27 2.68 -1.32 -3.20
N ALA A 28 3.65 -1.37 -4.11
CA ALA A 28 4.93 -2.04 -3.89
C ALA A 28 5.70 -1.45 -2.69
N ALA A 29 5.73 -0.12 -2.56
CA ALA A 29 6.33 0.56 -1.43
C ALA A 29 5.67 0.17 -0.10
N LEU A 30 4.33 0.16 -0.04
CA LEU A 30 3.59 -0.27 1.16
C LEU A 30 3.93 -1.71 1.54
N TRP A 31 3.98 -2.64 0.58
CA TRP A 31 4.34 -4.04 0.82
C TRP A 31 5.79 -4.21 1.28
N ALA A 32 6.73 -3.47 0.69
CA ALA A 32 8.14 -3.53 1.05
C ALA A 32 8.35 -3.03 2.49
N LEU A 33 7.78 -1.86 2.82
CA LEU A 33 7.96 -1.26 4.14
C LEU A 33 7.10 -1.88 5.23
N SER A 34 6.03 -2.59 4.88
CA SER A 34 5.31 -3.42 5.87
C SER A 34 6.17 -4.55 6.42
N ASN A 35 7.22 -4.93 5.69
CA ASN A 35 8.05 -6.11 5.96
C ASN A 35 7.20 -7.36 6.24
N GLY A 36 6.16 -7.58 5.43
CA GLY A 36 5.23 -8.70 5.56
C GLY A 36 4.29 -8.67 6.78
N ARG A 37 4.30 -7.60 7.60
CA ARG A 37 3.51 -7.47 8.82
C ARG A 37 2.48 -6.34 8.75
N CYS A 38 1.38 -6.51 9.46
CA CYS A 38 0.34 -5.49 9.63
C CYS A 38 0.89 -4.22 10.31
N TYR A 39 0.39 -3.05 9.91
CA TYR A 39 0.76 -1.78 10.53
C TYR A 39 0.16 -1.61 11.94
N PHE A 40 -0.92 -2.32 12.25
CA PHE A 40 -1.49 -2.33 13.60
C PHE A 40 -0.43 -2.80 14.64
N PRO A 41 -0.26 -2.06 15.76
CA PRO A 41 0.74 -2.38 16.78
C PRO A 41 0.56 -3.80 17.34
N LEU A 42 1.67 -4.52 17.49
CA LEU A 42 1.69 -5.88 18.06
C LEU A 42 0.88 -6.92 17.28
N CYS A 43 0.44 -6.62 16.04
CA CYS A 43 -0.21 -7.61 15.20
C CYS A 43 0.83 -8.56 14.59
N ASP A 44 0.64 -9.85 14.82
CA ASP A 44 1.47 -10.92 14.29
C ASP A 44 0.85 -11.66 13.10
N ASN A 45 -0.29 -11.18 12.60
CA ASN A 45 -0.93 -11.76 11.42
C ASN A 45 -0.04 -11.55 10.19
N PRO A 46 0.35 -12.62 9.49
CA PRO A 46 1.09 -12.50 8.24
C PRO A 46 0.21 -11.87 7.16
N LEU A 47 0.78 -10.93 6.40
CA LEU A 47 0.06 -10.28 5.28
C LEU A 47 0.02 -11.13 4.00
N VAL A 48 0.89 -12.14 3.91
CA VAL A 48 0.81 -13.19 2.89
C VAL A 48 0.78 -14.53 3.61
N MET A 49 -0.24 -15.33 3.35
CA MET A 49 -0.45 -16.61 4.02
C MET A 49 -0.39 -17.74 3.00
N GLN A 50 0.28 -18.83 3.37
CA GLN A 50 0.17 -20.09 2.65
C GLN A 50 -1.13 -20.79 3.09
N VAL A 51 -2.14 -20.81 2.21
CA VAL A 51 -3.47 -21.39 2.52
C VAL A 51 -3.53 -22.89 2.24
N ARG A 52 -2.60 -23.40 1.43
CA ARG A 52 -2.28 -24.81 1.22
C ARG A 52 -0.89 -24.91 0.60
N LYS A 53 -0.28 -26.09 0.58
CA LYS A 53 1.08 -26.30 0.03
C LYS A 53 1.23 -25.63 -1.34
N GLY A 54 2.18 -24.69 -1.42
CA GLY A 54 2.50 -23.95 -2.64
C GLY A 54 1.51 -22.86 -3.06
N VAL A 55 0.42 -22.62 -2.31
CA VAL A 55 -0.58 -21.60 -2.65
C VAL A 55 -0.64 -20.51 -1.61
N PHE A 56 -0.34 -19.30 -2.06
CA PHE A 56 -0.32 -18.11 -1.23
C PHE A 56 -1.51 -17.19 -1.54
N ARG A 57 -1.97 -16.49 -0.50
CA ARG A 57 -3.03 -15.50 -0.57
C ARG A 57 -2.64 -14.28 0.25
N LYS A 58 -3.08 -13.10 -0.21
CA LYS A 58 -2.97 -11.87 0.56
C LYS A 58 -3.96 -11.92 1.72
N ASN A 59 -3.50 -11.56 2.90
CA ASN A 59 -4.29 -11.27 4.09
C ASN A 59 -4.09 -9.79 4.42
N ALA A 60 -4.26 -8.93 3.43
CA ALA A 60 -3.96 -7.51 3.54
C ALA A 60 -4.86 -6.67 2.65
N GLN A 61 -5.20 -5.50 3.14
CA GLN A 61 -5.89 -4.43 2.42
C GLN A 61 -5.15 -3.12 2.66
N ILE A 62 -5.21 -2.24 1.67
CA ILE A 62 -4.70 -0.88 1.78
C ILE A 62 -5.80 -0.03 2.40
N ALA A 63 -5.51 0.57 3.55
CA ALA A 63 -6.43 1.46 4.25
C ALA A 63 -5.98 2.92 4.11
N HIS A 64 -6.94 3.83 4.05
CA HIS A 64 -6.68 5.25 4.04
C HIS A 64 -6.62 5.80 5.47
N ILE A 65 -5.61 6.62 5.78
CA ILE A 65 -5.53 7.37 7.03
C ILE A 65 -6.68 8.38 7.08
N HIS A 66 -6.83 9.20 6.04
CA HIS A 66 -8.03 10.00 5.79
C HIS A 66 -8.97 9.28 4.81
N GLY A 67 -10.15 8.89 5.29
CA GLY A 67 -11.13 8.11 4.55
C GLY A 67 -11.56 8.74 3.23
N VAL A 68 -12.08 7.92 2.31
CA VAL A 68 -12.18 8.26 0.87
C VAL A 68 -13.32 9.22 0.52
N ALA A 69 -14.41 9.20 1.28
CA ALA A 69 -15.65 9.90 0.95
C ALA A 69 -16.29 10.54 2.18
N PRO A 70 -17.15 11.56 2.02
CA PRO A 70 -17.93 12.13 3.12
C PRO A 70 -18.66 11.03 3.91
N GLY A 71 -18.55 11.08 5.23
CA GLY A 71 -19.11 10.06 6.13
C GLY A 71 -18.19 8.86 6.39
N ALA A 72 -17.07 8.72 5.69
CA ALA A 72 -16.02 7.78 6.06
C ALA A 72 -15.22 8.30 7.27
N PRO A 73 -14.66 7.40 8.11
CA PRO A 73 -13.77 7.81 9.20
C PRO A 73 -12.62 8.69 8.71
N ARG A 74 -12.37 9.76 9.46
CA ARG A 74 -11.31 10.76 9.30
C ARG A 74 -11.34 11.48 7.96
N TYR A 75 -12.50 11.54 7.30
CA TYR A 75 -12.63 12.16 5.99
C TYR A 75 -12.18 13.62 6.01
N GLN A 76 -11.31 13.97 5.07
CA GLN A 76 -10.96 15.34 4.72
C GLN A 76 -11.11 15.53 3.21
N PRO A 77 -11.46 16.74 2.71
CA PRO A 77 -11.61 17.02 1.29
C PRO A 77 -10.24 17.16 0.59
N LEU A 78 -9.42 16.11 0.62
CA LEU A 78 -8.10 16.06 -0.03
C LEU A 78 -8.21 15.85 -1.54
N PRO A 79 -7.27 16.41 -2.35
CA PRO A 79 -7.08 16.06 -3.75
C PRO A 79 -6.84 14.55 -3.93
N GLN A 80 -7.25 13.99 -5.08
CA GLN A 80 -7.12 12.54 -5.34
C GLN A 80 -5.66 12.05 -5.23
N ALA A 81 -4.70 12.85 -5.70
CA ALA A 81 -3.28 12.49 -5.65
C ALA A 81 -2.73 12.38 -4.22
N GLU A 82 -3.24 13.20 -3.29
CA GLU A 82 -2.90 13.13 -1.87
C GLU A 82 -3.68 12.02 -1.17
N ARG A 83 -4.96 11.86 -1.51
CA ARG A 83 -5.83 10.81 -0.97
C ARG A 83 -5.27 9.42 -1.24
N ASP A 84 -4.84 9.16 -2.47
CA ASP A 84 -4.24 7.89 -2.89
C ASP A 84 -2.70 7.89 -2.77
N GLY A 85 -2.14 8.95 -2.20
CA GLY A 85 -0.71 9.12 -2.01
C GLY A 85 -0.16 8.22 -0.92
N PHE A 86 1.09 7.79 -1.06
CA PHE A 86 1.76 6.89 -0.12
C PHE A 86 1.66 7.31 1.35
N THR A 87 1.71 8.62 1.61
CA THR A 87 1.64 9.22 2.95
C THR A 87 0.29 9.08 3.64
N ASN A 88 -0.79 8.88 2.87
CA ASN A 88 -2.15 8.71 3.38
C ASN A 88 -2.58 7.23 3.47
N LEU A 89 -1.67 6.28 3.24
CA LEU A 89 -2.01 4.86 3.13
C LEU A 89 -1.26 3.99 4.14
N LEU A 90 -1.95 2.96 4.63
CA LEU A 90 -1.45 1.89 5.50
C LEU A 90 -1.71 0.53 4.85
N LEU A 91 -0.94 -0.49 5.26
CA LEU A 91 -1.22 -1.88 4.89
C LEU A 91 -1.66 -2.69 6.13
N LEU A 92 -2.93 -3.07 6.18
CA LEU A 92 -3.51 -3.76 7.34
C LEU A 92 -4.05 -5.12 6.96
N CYS A 93 -4.04 -6.07 7.90
CA CYS A 93 -4.76 -7.33 7.70
C CYS A 93 -6.27 -7.11 7.72
N TYR A 94 -7.04 -8.06 7.18
CA TYR A 94 -8.50 -7.91 7.05
C TYR A 94 -9.21 -7.51 8.35
N PRO A 95 -8.93 -8.12 9.52
CA PRO A 95 -9.57 -7.71 10.77
C PRO A 95 -9.28 -6.26 11.17
N HIS A 96 -8.01 -5.85 11.14
CA HIS A 96 -7.62 -4.50 11.56
C HIS A 96 -8.02 -3.43 10.54
N HIS A 97 -8.09 -3.77 9.24
CA HIS A 97 -8.68 -2.87 8.26
C HIS A 97 -10.15 -2.60 8.59
N GLY A 98 -10.94 -3.66 8.85
CA GLY A 98 -12.34 -3.53 9.22
C GLY A 98 -12.55 -2.70 10.49
N GLU A 99 -11.71 -2.92 11.50
CA GLU A 99 -11.76 -2.21 12.79
C GLU A 99 -11.52 -0.69 12.63
N ILE A 100 -10.50 -0.27 11.87
CA ILE A 100 -10.19 1.16 11.76
C ILE A 100 -11.17 1.91 10.85
N ASP A 101 -11.83 1.21 9.93
CA ASP A 101 -12.80 1.75 8.97
C ASP A 101 -14.25 1.61 9.45
N ASP A 102 -14.48 1.09 10.67
CA ASP A 102 -15.82 1.03 11.24
C ASP A 102 -16.43 2.44 11.33
N PRO A 103 -17.61 2.67 10.72
CA PRO A 103 -18.20 4.01 10.65
C PRO A 103 -18.68 4.55 12.01
N LYS A 104 -18.83 3.70 13.03
CA LYS A 104 -19.31 4.06 14.37
C LYS A 104 -18.16 4.30 15.33
N THR A 105 -17.08 3.53 15.23
CA THR A 105 -15.96 3.56 16.19
C THR A 105 -14.66 4.08 15.58
N GLY A 106 -14.46 3.95 14.28
CA GLY A 106 -13.22 4.22 13.56
C GLY A 106 -12.66 5.62 13.82
N GLU A 107 -13.51 6.65 13.67
CA GLU A 107 -13.14 8.06 13.93
C GLU A 107 -12.58 8.25 15.34
N ARG A 108 -13.28 7.71 16.33
CA ARG A 108 -13.02 7.97 17.75
C ARG A 108 -11.86 7.15 18.30
N LEU A 109 -11.76 5.88 17.91
CA LEU A 109 -10.74 4.96 18.43
C LEU A 109 -9.42 5.06 17.68
N TYR A 110 -9.46 5.47 16.41
CA TYR A 110 -8.30 5.44 15.53
C TYR A 110 -8.16 6.79 14.82
N PRO A 111 -7.82 7.89 15.52
CA PRO A 111 -7.61 9.18 14.88
C PRO A 111 -6.42 9.14 13.90
N ALA A 112 -6.41 10.04 12.92
CA ALA A 112 -5.40 10.07 11.84
C ALA A 112 -3.95 10.08 12.38
N GLU A 113 -3.71 10.77 13.48
CA GLU A 113 -2.38 10.93 14.07
C GLU A 113 -1.88 9.64 14.72
N LEU A 114 -2.79 8.85 15.28
CA LEU A 114 -2.46 7.50 15.75
C LEU A 114 -2.06 6.61 14.56
N LEU A 115 -2.83 6.65 13.48
CA LEU A 115 -2.56 5.87 12.27
C LEU A 115 -1.23 6.26 11.61
N ARG A 116 -0.87 7.55 11.58
CA ARG A 116 0.45 8.00 11.16
C ARG A 116 1.56 7.46 12.05
N SER A 117 1.39 7.50 13.38
CA SER A 117 2.39 6.92 14.29
C SER A 117 2.63 5.43 14.04
N TRP A 118 1.61 4.68 13.62
CA TRP A 118 1.74 3.28 13.26
C TRP A 118 2.53 3.09 11.95
N LYS A 119 2.29 3.96 10.97
CA LYS A 119 3.08 4.06 9.74
C LYS A 119 4.55 4.27 10.05
N ASP A 120 4.86 5.35 10.76
CA ASP A 120 6.24 5.75 11.05
C ASP A 120 6.98 4.65 11.81
N LYS A 121 6.33 4.04 12.81
CA LYS A 121 6.91 2.93 13.57
C LYS A 121 7.15 1.68 12.72
N ARG A 122 6.28 1.38 11.76
CA ARG A 122 6.40 0.18 10.92
C ARG A 122 7.46 0.36 9.84
N GLU A 123 7.52 1.54 9.22
CA GLU A 123 8.37 1.82 8.08
C GLU A 123 9.79 2.26 8.49
N GLY A 124 9.95 2.83 9.69
CA GLY A 124 11.22 3.35 10.19
C GLY A 124 11.80 4.45 9.29
N ASP A 125 13.12 4.57 9.28
CA ASP A 125 13.86 5.62 8.54
C ASP A 125 13.56 5.63 7.03
N ASN A 126 13.21 4.47 6.47
CA ASN A 126 12.91 4.32 5.03
C ASN A 126 11.57 4.94 4.63
N GLY A 127 10.63 5.10 5.57
CA GLY A 127 9.31 5.69 5.31
C GLY A 127 9.40 7.15 4.85
N ALA A 128 10.25 7.94 5.52
CA ALA A 128 10.46 9.35 5.19
C ALA A 128 11.07 9.53 3.79
N ALA A 129 12.07 8.71 3.44
CA ALA A 129 12.70 8.75 2.13
C ALA A 129 11.71 8.43 1.00
N LEU A 130 10.83 7.44 1.18
CA LEU A 130 9.79 7.10 0.20
C LEU A 130 8.67 8.16 0.14
N ALA A 131 8.29 8.75 1.26
CA ALA A 131 7.31 9.84 1.29
C ALA A 131 7.77 11.07 0.49
N ALA A 132 9.06 11.40 0.54
CA ALA A 132 9.64 12.53 -0.19
C ALA A 132 9.56 12.37 -1.72
N LEU A 133 9.38 11.15 -2.24
CA LEU A 133 9.27 10.89 -3.67
C LEU A 133 7.90 11.29 -4.26
N GLY A 134 6.88 11.50 -3.43
CA GLY A 134 5.52 11.79 -3.88
C GLY A 134 4.90 10.66 -4.72
N PRO A 135 3.94 10.97 -5.61
CA PRO A 135 3.36 9.98 -6.53
C PRO A 135 4.43 9.49 -7.53
N VAL A 136 4.95 8.30 -7.29
CA VAL A 136 5.95 7.67 -8.16
C VAL A 136 5.25 6.96 -9.32
N ASN A 137 5.45 7.45 -10.54
CA ASN A 137 5.09 6.72 -11.75
C ASN A 137 6.27 5.85 -12.24
N GLU A 138 6.03 5.00 -13.23
CA GLU A 138 7.03 4.07 -13.76
C GLU A 138 8.34 4.75 -14.17
N LYS A 139 8.25 5.94 -14.78
CA LYS A 139 9.43 6.72 -15.16
C LYS A 139 10.22 7.15 -13.92
N VAL A 140 9.55 7.74 -12.94
CA VAL A 140 10.21 8.17 -11.69
C VAL A 140 10.83 6.98 -10.97
N LEU A 141 10.14 5.84 -10.91
CA LEU A 141 10.68 4.61 -10.32
C LEU A 141 11.94 4.15 -11.06
N ASN A 142 11.90 4.10 -12.39
CA ASN A 142 13.05 3.73 -13.20
C ASN A 142 14.23 4.68 -12.99
N ASP A 143 13.98 5.99 -12.97
CA ASP A 143 15.02 7.00 -12.75
C ASP A 143 15.67 6.85 -11.36
N LEU A 144 14.87 6.55 -10.33
CA LEU A 144 15.37 6.29 -8.97
C LEU A 144 16.16 5.00 -8.86
N LEU A 145 15.73 3.93 -9.55
CA LEU A 145 16.47 2.68 -9.63
C LEU A 145 17.81 2.90 -10.35
N VAL A 146 17.81 3.60 -11.47
CA VAL A 146 19.04 3.97 -12.18
C VAL A 146 19.96 4.79 -11.28
N ALA A 147 19.44 5.79 -10.56
CA ALA A 147 20.23 6.60 -9.64
C ALA A 147 20.83 5.77 -8.48
N ALA A 148 20.04 4.88 -7.87
CA ALA A 148 20.51 4.02 -6.77
C ALA A 148 21.59 3.02 -7.21
N PHE A 149 21.60 2.64 -8.49
CA PHE A 149 22.55 1.69 -9.07
C PHE A 149 23.55 2.36 -10.04
N THR A 150 23.77 3.68 -9.96
CA THR A 150 24.79 4.37 -10.78
C THR A 150 25.77 5.20 -9.94
N PRO A 151 27.09 4.92 -10.03
CA PRO A 151 27.66 3.77 -10.73
C PRO A 151 27.21 2.45 -10.08
N PRO A 152 27.19 1.33 -10.82
CA PRO A 152 26.76 0.04 -10.29
C PRO A 152 27.51 -0.27 -8.99
N PRO A 153 26.86 -0.91 -8.00
CA PRO A 153 27.53 -1.37 -6.80
C PRO A 153 28.74 -2.22 -7.24
N SER A 154 29.91 -1.66 -6.94
CA SER A 154 31.28 -2.06 -7.32
C SER A 154 31.42 -3.21 -8.31
N ALA A 155 32.14 -2.94 -9.41
CA ALA A 155 32.83 -3.92 -10.24
C ALA A 155 33.12 -5.21 -9.47
N TYR A 156 32.50 -6.30 -9.92
CA TYR A 156 32.84 -7.65 -9.47
C TYR A 156 34.30 -7.91 -9.86
N SER A 157 35.23 -7.55 -9.00
CA SER A 157 36.66 -7.85 -9.10
C SER A 157 36.95 -9.28 -8.64
N GLY A 158 36.05 -10.21 -9.01
CA GLY A 158 36.34 -11.63 -8.92
C GLY A 158 37.24 -12.01 -10.08
N SER A 159 38.56 -11.81 -9.94
CA SER A 159 39.52 -12.53 -10.76
C SER A 159 39.36 -14.03 -10.48
N PRO A 160 39.14 -14.88 -11.50
CA PRO A 160 39.22 -16.32 -11.31
C PRO A 160 40.70 -16.70 -11.22
N THR A 161 41.27 -16.75 -10.02
CA THR A 161 42.54 -17.45 -9.85
C THR A 161 42.26 -18.95 -9.85
N SER A 162 42.38 -19.54 -11.04
CA SER A 162 42.62 -20.96 -11.20
C SER A 162 43.93 -21.33 -10.50
N SER A 163 43.83 -22.03 -9.37
CA SER A 163 44.97 -22.80 -8.86
C SER A 163 44.75 -24.26 -9.24
N PRO A 164 45.61 -24.89 -10.06
CA PRO A 164 45.54 -26.32 -10.25
C PRO A 164 45.98 -27.01 -8.96
N ARG A 165 45.12 -27.89 -8.42
CA ARG A 165 45.54 -28.87 -7.42
C ARG A 165 46.54 -29.83 -8.09
N PRO A 166 47.71 -30.11 -7.50
CA PRO A 166 48.51 -31.24 -7.94
C PRO A 166 47.78 -32.54 -7.57
N VAL A 167 47.72 -33.44 -8.54
CA VAL A 167 47.31 -34.82 -8.35
C VAL A 167 48.41 -35.53 -7.56
N ALA A 168 48.03 -36.14 -6.44
CA ALA A 168 48.76 -37.21 -5.78
C ALA A 168 47.72 -38.24 -5.30
#